data_AF-A0A485CX23-F1
#
_entry.id   AF-A0A485CX23-F1
#
_cell.length_a   1.000
_cell.length_b   1.000
_cell.length_c   1.000
_cell.angle_alpha   90.00
_cell.angle_beta   90.00
_cell.angle_gamma   90.00
#
_symmetry.space_group_name_H-M   'P 1'
#
loop_
_entity.id
_entity.type
_entity.pdbx_description
1 polymer ?
#
loop_
_entity_poly.entity_id
_entity_poly.type
_entity_poly.pdbx_seq_one_letter_code
_entity_poly.pdbx_strand_id
1 'polypeptide(L)'
;MTVHASKGQQADYVIILGLQEGFDGFPAPARESIMEQALLPEPEDFPDAEERRLLYVAITRAKLKVWLLFNKAQPSPFVEILKQLSVPVARKP
;
A
#
# COMPACT_ATOMS: atom_id res chain seq x y z
N MET A 1 10.26 8.26 -4.57
CA MET A 1 10.50 7.78 -3.19
C MET A 1 9.58 6.59 -2.93
N THR A 2 10.06 5.52 -2.32
CA THR A 2 9.23 4.37 -1.92
C THR A 2 8.59 4.61 -0.55
N VAL A 3 7.58 3.81 -0.18
CA VAL A 3 6.97 3.88 1.17
C VAL A 3 8.02 3.71 2.26
N HIS A 4 8.89 2.71 2.13
CA HIS A 4 10.01 2.47 3.05
C HIS A 4 10.93 3.68 3.21
N ALA A 5 11.35 4.29 2.09
CA ALA A 5 12.22 5.46 2.10
C ALA A 5 11.55 6.71 2.71
N SER A 6 10.21 6.75 2.74
CA SER A 6 9.45 7.87 3.34
C SER A 6 9.29 7.77 4.87
N LYS A 7 9.69 6.66 5.49
CA LYS A 7 9.57 6.47 6.94
C LYS A 7 10.31 7.57 7.69
N GLY A 8 9.64 8.17 8.68
CA GLY A 8 10.18 9.31 9.46
C GLY A 8 10.03 10.68 8.78
N GLN A 9 9.67 10.74 7.50
CA GLN A 9 9.36 11.99 6.80
C GLN A 9 7.85 12.28 6.87
N GLN A 10 7.45 13.52 6.63
CA GLN A 10 6.05 13.93 6.52
C GLN A 10 5.92 15.09 5.52
N ALA A 11 4.74 15.25 4.93
CA ALA A 11 4.40 16.37 4.07
C ALA A 11 2.95 16.81 4.32
N ASP A 12 2.62 18.06 3.99
CA ASP A 12 1.23 18.54 4.11
C ASP A 12 0.29 17.73 3.21
N TYR A 13 0.79 17.38 2.03
CA TYR A 13 0.07 16.65 0.99
C TYR A 13 0.88 15.45 0.52
N VAL A 14 0.23 14.30 0.36
CA VAL A 14 0.86 13.08 -0.16
C VAL A 14 0.03 12.49 -1.29
N ILE A 15 0.71 12.05 -2.34
CA ILE A 15 0.11 11.30 -3.44
C ILE A 15 0.75 9.92 -3.46
N ILE A 16 -0.04 8.88 -3.27
CA ILE A 16 0.40 7.49 -3.32
C ILE A 16 0.00 6.93 -4.68
N LEU A 17 0.99 6.41 -5.39
CA LEU A 17 0.86 5.75 -6.68
C LEU A 17 1.08 4.23 -6.51
N GLY A 18 0.74 3.45 -7.54
CA GLY A 18 1.05 2.02 -7.57
C GLY A 18 0.06 1.13 -6.82
N LEU A 19 -1.13 1.62 -6.46
CA LEU A 19 -2.22 0.77 -5.94
C LEU A 19 -2.84 -0.06 -7.07
N GLN A 20 -2.13 -1.11 -7.46
CA GLN A 20 -2.54 -2.08 -8.47
C GLN A 20 -1.94 -3.44 -8.13
N GLU A 21 -2.50 -4.51 -8.68
CA GLU A 21 -1.85 -5.83 -8.60
C GLU A 21 -0.73 -5.94 -9.64
N GLY A 22 0.14 -6.94 -9.47
CA GLY A 22 1.16 -7.29 -10.45
C GLY A 22 2.53 -6.66 -10.17
N PHE A 23 3.35 -6.63 -11.23
CA PHE A 23 4.75 -6.16 -11.13
C PHE A 23 4.79 -4.67 -10.77
N ASP A 24 5.57 -4.33 -9.74
CA ASP A 24 5.64 -3.00 -9.11
C ASP A 24 4.30 -2.48 -8.57
N GLY A 25 3.35 -3.40 -8.32
CA GLY A 25 2.11 -3.15 -7.64
C GLY A 25 2.25 -3.08 -6.12
N PHE A 26 1.11 -2.87 -5.46
CA PHE A 26 1.00 -2.84 -4.01
C PHE A 26 -0.31 -3.51 -3.59
N PRO A 27 -0.31 -4.56 -2.74
CA PRO A 27 0.83 -5.14 -2.03
C PRO A 27 1.91 -5.66 -2.99
N ALA A 28 3.16 -5.58 -2.54
CA ALA A 28 4.28 -6.04 -3.36
C ALA A 28 4.22 -7.57 -3.44
N PRO A 29 4.41 -8.18 -4.61
CA PRO A 29 4.48 -9.63 -4.71
C PRO A 29 5.68 -10.15 -3.93
N ALA A 30 5.50 -11.27 -3.20
CA ALA A 30 6.59 -11.98 -2.56
C ALA A 30 7.66 -12.36 -3.60
N ARG A 31 8.93 -12.04 -3.29
CA ARG A 31 10.08 -12.23 -4.19
C ARG A 31 11.18 -13.10 -3.56
N GLU A 32 10.97 -13.54 -2.33
CA GLU A 32 11.94 -14.30 -1.54
C GLU A 32 12.05 -15.74 -2.06
N SER A 33 13.29 -16.21 -2.21
CA SER A 33 13.60 -17.60 -2.50
C SER A 33 13.20 -18.53 -1.34
N ILE A 34 13.09 -19.83 -1.61
CA ILE A 34 12.77 -20.84 -0.58
C ILE A 34 13.76 -20.79 0.60
N MET A 35 15.05 -20.55 0.32
CA MET A 35 16.07 -20.44 1.37
C MET A 35 15.87 -19.18 2.21
N GLU A 36 15.50 -18.05 1.61
CA GLU A 36 15.23 -16.80 2.32
C GLU A 36 13.96 -16.90 3.17
N GLN A 37 12.92 -17.57 2.67
CA GLN A 37 11.69 -17.83 3.42
C GLN A 37 11.94 -18.58 4.72
N ALA A 38 12.93 -19.48 4.75
CA ALA A 38 13.32 -20.21 5.96
C ALA A 38 14.00 -19.33 7.04
N LEU A 39 14.43 -18.12 6.66
CA LEU A 39 15.04 -17.13 7.57
C LEU A 39 14.05 -16.05 8.02
N LEU A 40 12.86 -16.01 7.43
CA LEU A 40 11.84 -15.04 7.78
C LEU A 40 11.18 -15.40 9.13
N PRO A 41 10.65 -14.40 9.84
CA PRO A 41 9.79 -14.66 10.99
C PRO A 41 8.57 -15.49 10.58
N GLU A 42 7.93 -16.12 11.57
CA GLU A 42 6.67 -16.84 11.32
C GLU A 42 5.63 -15.89 10.70
N PRO A 43 4.95 -16.34 9.63
CA PRO A 43 3.94 -15.53 8.98
C PRO A 43 2.78 -15.26 9.92
N GLU A 44 2.29 -14.03 9.88
CA GLU A 44 1.09 -13.65 10.63
C GLU A 44 -0.16 -14.28 9.99
N ASP A 45 -1.11 -14.73 10.80
CA ASP A 45 -2.42 -15.20 10.34
C ASP A 45 -3.34 -14.02 9.97
N PHE A 46 -2.82 -13.14 9.13
CA PHE A 46 -3.53 -12.01 8.55
C PHE A 46 -2.93 -11.76 7.17
N PRO A 47 -3.72 -11.77 6.08
CA PRO A 47 -3.18 -11.59 4.72
C PRO A 47 -2.30 -10.34 4.62
N ASP A 48 -1.27 -10.26 3.79
CA ASP A 48 -0.51 -9.02 3.50
C ASP A 48 -0.21 -8.12 4.74
N ALA A 49 0.09 -8.71 5.91
CA ALA A 49 0.09 -7.99 7.18
C ALA A 49 1.13 -6.87 7.20
N GLU A 50 2.32 -7.15 6.67
CA GLU A 50 3.39 -6.17 6.52
C GLU A 50 3.01 -5.05 5.56
N GLU A 51 2.46 -5.37 4.39
CA GLU A 51 2.03 -4.37 3.40
C GLU A 51 0.90 -3.51 3.93
N ARG A 52 -0.02 -4.05 4.73
CA ARG A 52 -1.06 -3.25 5.38
C ARG A 52 -0.47 -2.22 6.34
N ARG A 53 0.55 -2.58 7.12
CA ARG A 53 1.28 -1.61 7.96
C ARG A 53 2.01 -0.58 7.10
N LEU A 54 2.60 -0.98 5.98
CA LEU A 54 3.24 -0.05 5.05
C LEU A 54 2.24 0.94 4.46
N LEU A 55 1.04 0.51 4.07
CA LEU A 55 -0.01 1.41 3.59
C LEU A 55 -0.38 2.43 4.66
N TYR A 56 -0.54 1.99 5.90
CA TYR A 56 -0.80 2.87 7.04
C TYR A 56 0.33 3.90 7.24
N VAL A 57 1.59 3.46 7.16
CA VAL A 57 2.74 4.38 7.20
C VAL A 57 2.64 5.41 6.07
N ALA A 58 2.38 4.98 4.84
CA ALA A 58 2.28 5.86 3.68
C ALA A 58 1.15 6.91 3.83
N ILE A 59 -0.04 6.47 4.26
CA ILE A 59 -1.20 7.34 4.49
C ILE A 59 -0.90 8.37 5.59
N THR A 60 -0.28 7.95 6.70
CA THR A 60 0.06 8.83 7.83
C THR A 60 1.26 9.75 7.58
N ARG A 61 1.86 9.71 6.39
CA ARG A 61 2.87 10.72 6.00
C ARG A 61 2.21 12.06 5.67
N ALA A 62 0.92 12.07 5.32
CA ALA A 62 0.16 13.29 5.04
C ALA A 62 -0.31 13.96 6.34
N LYS A 63 -0.06 15.27 6.47
CA LYS A 63 -0.60 16.07 7.59
C LYS A 63 -2.01 16.60 7.31
N LEU A 64 -2.30 16.94 6.05
CA LEU A 64 -3.59 17.53 5.66
C LEU A 64 -4.41 16.60 4.77
N LYS A 65 -3.82 16.10 3.67
CA LYS A 65 -4.58 15.28 2.72
C LYS A 65 -3.70 14.28 1.97
N VAL A 66 -4.26 13.10 1.74
CA VAL A 66 -3.66 12.05 0.91
C VAL A 66 -4.56 11.75 -0.28
N TRP A 67 -3.96 11.49 -1.44
CA TRP A 67 -4.63 10.91 -2.59
C TRP A 67 -4.04 9.56 -2.91
N LEU A 68 -4.92 8.59 -3.13
CA LEU A 68 -4.60 7.20 -3.42
C LEU A 68 -4.98 6.92 -4.87
N LEU A 69 -3.99 6.84 -5.75
CA LEU A 69 -4.23 6.57 -7.17
C LEU A 69 -4.10 5.07 -7.43
N PHE A 70 -5.16 4.50 -8.01
CA PHE A 70 -5.24 3.08 -8.31
C PHE A 70 -5.60 2.84 -9.79
N ASN A 71 -5.18 1.69 -10.30
CA ASN A 71 -5.56 1.24 -11.64
C ASN A 71 -6.97 0.63 -11.60
N LYS A 72 -7.91 1.15 -12.39
CA LYS A 72 -9.29 0.64 -12.42
C LYS A 72 -9.42 -0.74 -13.06
N ALA A 73 -8.54 -1.09 -14.00
CA ALA A 73 -8.57 -2.38 -14.68
C ALA A 73 -7.97 -3.49 -13.80
N GLN A 74 -7.06 -3.13 -12.90
CA GLN A 74 -6.37 -4.05 -12.01
C GLN A 74 -6.11 -3.38 -10.64
N PRO A 75 -7.16 -3.17 -9.83
CA PRO A 75 -7.03 -2.46 -8.56
C PRO A 75 -6.29 -3.30 -7.53
N SER A 76 -5.50 -2.65 -6.67
CA SER A 76 -4.99 -3.30 -5.47
C SER A 76 -6.14 -3.86 -4.61
N PRO A 77 -5.97 -5.02 -3.94
CA PRO A 77 -6.95 -5.53 -2.97
C PRO A 77 -7.27 -4.51 -1.87
N PHE A 78 -6.33 -3.61 -1.53
CA PHE A 78 -6.57 -2.56 -0.53
C PHE A 78 -7.55 -1.49 -0.99
N VAL A 79 -7.80 -1.35 -2.29
CA VAL A 79 -8.80 -0.40 -2.81
C VAL A 79 -10.19 -0.78 -2.30
N GLU A 80 -10.53 -2.07 -2.25
CA GLU A 80 -11.85 -2.51 -1.80
C GLU A 80 -12.03 -2.28 -0.28
N ILE A 81 -10.98 -2.53 0.50
CA ILE A 81 -10.96 -2.22 1.93
C ILE A 81 -11.21 -0.72 2.15
N LEU A 82 -10.55 0.15 1.39
CA LEU A 82 -10.74 1.59 1.50
C LEU A 82 -12.17 2.04 1.14
N LYS A 83 -12.80 1.40 0.14
CA LYS A 83 -14.22 1.67 -0.18
C LYS A 83 -15.13 1.26 0.96
N GLN A 84 -14.90 0.10 1.58
CA GLN A 84 -15.67 -0.36 2.74
C GLN A 84 -15.53 0.61 3.94
N LEU A 85 -14.35 1.22 4.08
CA LEU A 85 -14.10 2.30 5.05
C LEU A 85 -14.69 3.66 4.63
N SER A 86 -15.54 3.70 3.62
CA SER A 86 -16.21 4.91 3.11
C SER A 86 -15.25 5.99 2.59
N VAL A 87 -14.05 5.61 2.15
CA VAL A 87 -13.12 6.55 1.48
C VAL A 87 -13.72 6.95 0.12
N PRO A 88 -13.92 8.26 -0.14
CA PRO A 88 -14.60 8.69 -1.35
C PRO A 88 -13.75 8.44 -2.60
N VAL A 89 -14.38 7.85 -3.62
CA VAL A 89 -13.76 7.66 -4.94
C VAL A 89 -14.05 8.88 -5.81
N ALA A 90 -13.07 9.77 -5.93
CA ALA A 90 -13.15 10.89 -6.86
C ALA A 90 -13.11 10.38 -8.31
N ARG A 91 -14.10 10.76 -9.11
CA ARG A 91 -14.10 10.53 -10.56
C ARG A 91 -13.45 11.73 -11.25
N LYS A 92 -12.72 11.50 -12.35
CA LYS A 92 -12.41 12.59 -13.27
C LYS A 92 -13.75 13.18 -13.75
N PRO A 93 -13.90 14.51 -13.83
CA PRO A 93 -15.08 15.13 -14.40
C PRO A 93 -15.30 14.66 -15.84
#